data_AF-A0AAC8XJI0-F1
#
_entry.id   AF-A0AAC8XJI0-F1
#
_cell.length_a   1.000
_cell.length_b   1.000
_cell.length_c   1.000
_cell.angle_alpha   90.00
_cell.angle_beta   90.00
_cell.angle_gamma   90.00
#
_symmetry.space_group_name_H-M   'P 1'
#
loop_
_entity.id
_entity.type
_entity.pdbx_description
1 polymer ?
#
loop_
_entity_poly.entity_id
_entity_poly.type
_entity_poly.pdbx_seq_one_letter_code
_entity_poly.pdbx_strand_id
1 'polypeptide(L)'
;MAEKIQSNLLSAEGLASLRTLVPGDTVDLQIAMPAAPKRVKTDYTGMLIDECMLFHIPTTAKWITVRDALTVGNDIVVRSVLEGDTGQVIAFKVKVLKLLSKPSGLLITSFPKRIESIGLRAVKRAQLGVSVSLDAEVYPDDETVTGIIIDLSEKGCKVALQVKPNWPVMLDEADVKLNYSIDGKEVALTAKVKNHRLESDVVYYGLAFTCDEKLIKTLLSRHTLLT
;
A
#
# COMPACT_ATOMS: atom_id res chain seq x y z
N MET A 1 31.74 19.78 -27.14
CA MET A 1 31.14 19.00 -26.04
C MET A 1 30.09 19.86 -25.38
N ALA A 2 28.81 19.51 -25.49
CA ALA A 2 27.75 20.22 -24.80
C ALA A 2 27.44 19.45 -23.51
N GLU A 3 27.78 20.02 -22.36
CA GLU A 3 27.27 19.56 -21.07
C GLU A 3 25.76 19.81 -21.04
N LYS A 4 24.98 18.74 -21.03
CA LYS A 4 23.55 18.84 -20.72
C LYS A 4 23.44 19.22 -19.25
N ILE A 5 22.98 20.45 -18.98
CA ILE A 5 22.52 20.87 -17.66
C ILE A 5 21.40 19.90 -17.26
N GLN A 6 21.72 18.93 -16.40
CA GLN A 6 20.71 18.11 -15.75
C GLN A 6 19.90 19.05 -14.86
N SER A 7 18.64 19.29 -15.20
CA SER A 7 17.74 20.08 -14.35
C SER A 7 17.74 19.47 -12.95
N ASN A 8 18.10 20.26 -11.94
CA ASN A 8 18.04 19.86 -10.52
C ASN A 8 16.61 19.64 -10.00
N LEU A 9 15.61 19.79 -10.87
CA LEU A 9 14.20 19.71 -10.58
C LEU A 9 13.72 18.26 -10.67
N LEU A 10 12.87 17.87 -9.72
CA LEU A 10 12.20 16.58 -9.70
C LEU A 10 11.33 16.43 -10.96
N SER A 11 11.27 15.22 -11.53
CA SER A 11 10.39 14.96 -12.67
C SER A 11 8.92 15.14 -12.30
N ALA A 12 8.07 15.47 -13.28
CA ALA A 12 6.63 15.61 -13.06
C ALA A 12 5.99 14.34 -12.47
N GLU A 13 6.41 13.17 -12.97
CA GLU A 13 5.99 11.87 -12.42
C GLU A 13 6.44 11.68 -10.97
N GLY A 14 7.69 12.02 -10.65
CA GLY A 14 8.19 11.94 -9.27
C GLY A 14 7.41 12.87 -8.33
N LEU A 15 7.12 14.09 -8.78
CA LEU A 15 6.30 15.03 -8.01
C LEU A 15 4.88 14.50 -7.81
N ALA A 16 4.29 13.87 -8.83
CA ALA A 16 2.98 13.22 -8.71
C ALA A 16 3.01 12.10 -7.67
N SER A 17 4.04 11.25 -7.67
CA SER A 17 4.22 10.21 -6.64
C SER A 17 4.44 10.75 -5.23
N LEU A 18 5.11 11.89 -5.04
CA LEU A 18 5.19 12.49 -3.70
C LEU A 18 3.84 13.04 -3.23
N ARG A 19 3.05 13.60 -4.15
CA ARG A 19 1.73 14.18 -3.84
C ARG A 19 0.71 13.13 -3.37
N THR A 20 0.96 11.85 -3.59
CA THR A 20 0.11 10.78 -3.03
C THR A 20 0.41 10.51 -1.57
N LEU A 21 1.55 10.96 -1.02
CA LEU A 21 1.83 10.87 0.41
C LEU A 21 0.92 11.83 1.16
N VAL A 22 0.15 11.31 2.11
CA VAL A 22 -0.70 12.09 2.99
C VAL A 22 -0.13 12.11 4.42
N PRO A 23 -0.24 13.23 5.16
CA PRO A 23 0.19 13.26 6.55
C PRO A 23 -0.41 12.11 7.36
N GLY A 24 0.45 11.39 8.09
CA GLY A 24 0.11 10.16 8.81
C GLY A 24 0.56 8.88 8.11
N ASP A 25 0.92 8.94 6.82
CA ASP A 25 1.44 7.76 6.10
C ASP A 25 2.72 7.24 6.76
N THR A 26 2.77 5.92 6.98
CA THR A 26 3.96 5.27 7.49
C THR A 26 5.02 5.16 6.39
N VAL A 27 6.20 5.70 6.65
CA VAL A 27 7.39 5.60 5.81
C VAL A 27 8.54 4.92 6.54
N ASP A 28 9.42 4.28 5.78
CA ASP A 28 10.66 3.68 6.28
C ASP A 28 11.84 4.63 6.02
N LEU A 29 12.50 5.07 7.09
CA LEU A 29 13.75 5.82 7.02
C LEU A 29 14.93 4.86 7.17
N GLN A 30 15.75 4.77 6.13
CA GLN A 30 17.04 4.09 6.18
C GLN A 30 18.13 5.13 6.44
N ILE A 31 18.72 5.05 7.63
CA ILE A 31 19.73 5.96 8.15
C ILE A 31 21.10 5.28 8.04
N ALA A 32 22.07 5.97 7.45
CA ALA A 32 23.44 5.50 7.43
C ALA A 32 24.04 5.51 8.84
N MET A 33 24.62 4.38 9.26
CA MET A 33 25.32 4.25 10.55
C MET A 33 26.73 3.69 10.29
N PRO A 34 27.70 3.88 11.20
CA PRO A 34 29.06 3.38 11.03
C PRO A 34 29.17 1.87 10.81
N ALA A 35 28.35 1.07 11.51
CA ALA A 35 28.41 -0.40 11.39
C ALA A 35 27.56 -0.94 10.23
N ALA A 36 26.26 -0.59 10.22
CA ALA A 36 25.33 -1.00 9.18
C ALA A 36 24.14 -0.04 9.11
N PRO A 37 23.59 0.26 7.92
CA PRO A 37 22.39 1.09 7.81
C PRO A 37 21.24 0.54 8.66
N LYS A 38 20.58 1.42 9.42
CA LYS A 38 19.41 1.05 10.23
C LYS A 38 18.14 1.55 9.57
N ARG A 39 17.09 0.72 9.61
CA ARG A 39 15.75 1.08 9.13
C ARG A 39 14.80 1.27 10.29
N VAL A 40 14.07 2.37 10.27
CA VAL A 40 13.08 2.74 11.29
C VAL A 40 11.84 3.31 10.62
N LYS A 41 10.67 2.91 11.10
CA LYS A 41 9.39 3.43 10.64
C LYS A 41 9.06 4.73 11.34
N THR A 42 8.47 5.66 10.60
CA THR A 42 7.87 6.87 11.13
C THR A 42 6.75 7.37 10.25
N ASP A 43 6.06 8.41 10.70
CA ASP A 43 4.96 9.02 9.99
C ASP A 43 5.45 10.22 9.19
N TYR A 44 5.04 10.28 7.93
CA TYR A 44 5.17 11.47 7.10
C TYR A 44 4.28 12.59 7.65
N THR A 45 4.81 13.81 7.74
CA THR A 45 4.09 14.97 8.31
C THR A 45 3.72 15.99 7.24
N GLY A 46 4.52 16.13 6.17
CA GLY A 46 4.26 17.11 5.12
C GLY A 46 5.50 17.48 4.32
N MET A 47 5.34 18.42 3.38
CA MET A 47 6.44 18.95 2.58
C MET A 47 6.18 20.39 2.16
N LEU A 48 7.26 21.15 1.99
CA LEU A 48 7.28 22.37 1.20
C LEU A 48 7.97 22.03 -0.12
N ILE A 49 7.24 22.17 -1.23
CA ILE A 49 7.71 21.79 -2.57
C ILE A 49 9.01 22.53 -2.87
N ASP A 50 10.00 21.80 -3.39
CA ASP A 50 11.36 22.26 -3.71
C ASP A 50 12.22 22.72 -2.52
N GLU A 51 11.67 22.77 -1.30
CA GLU A 51 12.38 23.19 -0.10
C GLU A 51 12.72 22.01 0.81
N CYS A 52 11.70 21.38 1.42
CA CYS A 52 11.92 20.38 2.45
C CYS A 52 10.79 19.36 2.61
N MET A 53 11.11 18.24 3.27
CA MET A 53 10.14 17.26 3.75
C MET A 53 10.19 17.15 5.27
N LEU A 54 9.06 16.78 5.86
CA LEU A 54 8.83 16.74 7.30
C LEU A 54 8.41 15.33 7.71
N PHE A 55 9.09 14.78 8.72
CA PHE A 55 8.78 13.46 9.28
C PHE A 55 8.73 13.54 10.79
N HIS A 56 7.75 12.87 11.39
CA HIS A 56 7.71 12.72 12.85
C HIS A 56 8.91 11.90 13.32
N ILE A 57 9.37 12.09 14.55
CA ILE A 57 10.43 11.28 15.16
C ILE A 57 9.98 10.87 16.56
N PRO A 58 9.45 9.65 16.72
CA PRO A 58 9.00 9.13 18.00
C PRO A 58 10.11 9.09 19.04
N THR A 59 9.71 9.05 20.32
CA THR A 59 10.62 8.87 21.46
C THR A 59 10.82 7.40 21.86
N THR A 60 10.46 6.45 20.98
CA THR A 60 10.55 5.02 21.28
C THR A 60 12.00 4.51 21.31
N ALA A 61 12.23 3.37 21.95
CA ALA A 61 13.57 2.78 22.12
C ALA A 61 14.32 2.58 20.79
N LYS A 62 13.63 2.22 19.71
CA LYS A 62 14.23 2.09 18.36
C LYS A 62 14.84 3.42 17.90
N TRP A 63 14.11 4.51 18.10
CA TRP A 63 14.52 5.85 17.70
C TRP A 63 15.68 6.40 18.52
N ILE A 64 15.76 6.05 19.81
CA ILE A 64 16.90 6.42 20.67
C ILE A 64 18.22 5.94 20.06
N THR A 65 18.27 4.73 19.50
CA THR A 65 19.52 4.15 18.96
C THR A 65 19.98 4.71 17.61
N VAL A 66 19.17 5.54 16.95
CA VAL A 66 19.47 6.14 15.64
C VAL A 66 19.47 7.66 15.66
N ARG A 67 19.01 8.28 16.77
CA ARG A 67 18.85 9.73 16.88
C ARG A 67 20.16 10.49 16.67
N ASP A 68 21.26 9.95 17.18
CA ASP A 68 22.59 10.55 17.06
C ASP A 68 23.12 10.54 15.62
N ALA A 69 22.54 9.73 14.73
CA ALA A 69 22.87 9.71 13.31
C ALA A 69 22.01 10.67 12.47
N LEU A 70 21.02 11.35 13.07
CA LEU A 70 20.21 12.38 12.40
C LEU A 70 20.91 13.76 12.47
N THR A 71 22.21 13.79 12.15
CA THR A 71 22.99 15.03 12.11
C THR A 71 22.84 15.74 10.76
N VAL A 72 22.90 17.07 10.78
CA VAL A 72 22.80 17.90 9.57
C VAL A 72 23.77 17.42 8.48
N GLY A 73 23.27 17.32 7.25
CA GLY A 73 24.03 16.87 6.09
C GLY A 73 24.03 15.36 5.85
N ASN A 74 23.69 14.55 6.86
CA ASN A 74 23.61 13.10 6.70
C ASN A 74 22.55 12.71 5.70
N ASP A 75 22.87 11.69 4.92
CA ASP A 75 21.98 11.12 3.92
C ASP A 75 21.00 10.14 4.57
N ILE A 76 19.73 10.28 4.21
CA ILE A 76 18.64 9.38 4.57
C ILE A 76 17.97 8.91 3.29
N VAL A 77 17.68 7.61 3.21
CA VAL A 77 16.83 7.06 2.15
C VAL A 77 15.45 6.84 2.74
N VAL A 78 14.47 7.55 2.21
CA VAL A 78 13.05 7.40 2.55
C VAL A 78 12.45 6.38 1.61
N ARG A 79 11.65 5.45 2.13
CA ARG A 79 10.83 4.52 1.35
C ARG A 79 9.39 4.60 1.79
N SER A 80 8.48 4.62 0.84
CA SER A 80 7.04 4.54 1.10
C SER A 80 6.40 3.53 0.16
N VAL A 81 5.36 2.87 0.66
CA VAL A 81 4.47 2.03 -0.13
C VAL A 81 3.25 2.87 -0.43
N LEU A 82 3.10 3.27 -1.69
CA LEU A 82 1.92 3.96 -2.19
C LEU A 82 0.86 2.94 -2.55
N GLU A 83 -0.32 3.09 -1.95
CA GLU A 83 -1.50 2.34 -2.34
C GLU A 83 -2.10 2.91 -3.63
N GLY A 84 -2.37 2.03 -4.59
CA GLY A 84 -2.85 2.34 -5.94
C GLY A 84 -2.93 1.05 -6.76
N ASP A 85 -3.25 1.16 -8.06
CA ASP A 85 -3.57 0.00 -8.92
C ASP A 85 -2.50 -1.10 -8.88
N THR A 86 -1.22 -0.73 -8.97
CA THR A 86 -0.11 -1.69 -8.92
C THR A 86 0.48 -1.89 -7.53
N GLY A 87 0.17 -1.01 -6.57
CA GLY A 87 0.94 -0.87 -5.33
C GLY A 87 2.39 -0.52 -5.64
N GLN A 88 2.85 0.68 -5.32
CA GLN A 88 4.15 1.16 -5.77
C GLN A 88 5.05 1.41 -4.56
N VAL A 89 6.28 0.90 -4.58
CA VAL A 89 7.30 1.38 -3.65
C VAL A 89 7.99 2.56 -4.29
N ILE A 90 7.99 3.70 -3.61
CA ILE A 90 8.85 4.83 -3.95
C ILE A 90 10.01 4.90 -2.98
N ALA A 91 11.18 5.24 -3.50
CA ALA A 91 12.40 5.45 -2.73
C ALA A 91 13.10 6.72 -3.19
N PHE A 92 13.58 7.52 -2.24
CA PHE A 92 14.32 8.74 -2.56
C PHE A 92 15.33 9.09 -1.47
N LYS A 93 16.39 9.76 -1.88
CA LYS A 93 17.50 10.17 -1.02
C LYS A 93 17.37 11.66 -0.68
N VAL A 94 17.46 11.98 0.61
CA VAL A 94 17.39 13.34 1.15
C VAL A 94 18.48 13.55 2.18
N LYS A 95 18.78 14.81 2.49
CA LYS A 95 19.73 15.20 3.53
C LYS A 95 19.01 15.74 4.75
N VAL A 96 19.50 15.42 5.94
CA VAL A 96 19.02 16.05 7.17
C VAL A 96 19.35 17.55 7.12
N LEU A 97 18.34 18.39 7.29
CA LEU A 97 18.51 19.84 7.45
C LEU A 97 18.44 20.21 8.93
N LYS A 98 17.49 19.63 9.66
CA LYS A 98 17.30 19.90 11.09
C LYS A 98 16.53 18.78 11.77
N LEU A 99 16.85 18.51 13.03
CA LEU A 99 16.01 17.74 13.93
C LEU A 99 15.53 18.66 15.05
N LEU A 100 14.21 18.86 15.15
CA LEU A 100 13.57 19.57 16.25
C LEU A 100 13.16 18.54 17.32
N SER A 101 13.30 18.92 18.59
CA SER A 101 12.97 18.05 19.74
C SER A 101 11.70 18.47 20.49
N LYS A 102 11.15 19.65 20.19
CA LYS A 102 9.94 20.21 20.82
C LYS A 102 9.04 20.84 19.75
N PRO A 103 7.71 20.83 19.92
CA PRO A 103 6.95 20.16 20.99
C PRO A 103 6.95 18.62 20.86
N SER A 104 7.32 18.10 19.69
CA SER A 104 7.62 16.69 19.45
C SER A 104 8.80 16.56 18.49
N GLY A 105 9.33 15.34 18.33
CA GLY A 105 10.42 15.08 17.39
C GLY A 105 9.96 15.34 15.96
N LEU A 106 10.61 16.27 15.27
CA LEU A 106 10.33 16.58 13.87
C LEU A 106 11.64 16.66 13.08
N LEU A 107 11.81 15.75 12.12
CA LEU A 107 12.92 15.73 11.21
C LEU A 107 12.56 16.53 9.95
N ILE A 108 13.37 17.54 9.65
CA ILE A 108 13.31 18.34 8.45
C ILE A 108 14.45 17.88 7.53
N THR A 109 14.12 17.47 6.31
CA THR A 109 15.08 17.04 5.30
C THR A 109 15.02 17.92 4.06
N SER A 110 16.04 17.87 3.22
CA SER A 110 15.99 18.48 1.88
C SER A 110 14.85 17.89 1.06
N PHE A 111 14.36 18.66 0.09
CA PHE A 111 13.48 18.11 -0.94
C PHE A 111 14.23 17.11 -1.84
N PRO A 112 13.62 15.97 -2.23
CA PRO A 112 14.27 14.99 -3.07
C PRO A 112 14.43 15.51 -4.51
N LYS A 113 15.57 15.22 -5.12
CA LYS A 113 15.85 15.58 -6.53
C LYS A 113 15.47 14.47 -7.52
N ARG A 114 15.34 13.23 -7.04
CA ARG A 114 15.03 12.05 -7.83
C ARG A 114 14.26 11.06 -6.98
N ILE A 115 13.28 10.43 -7.59
CA ILE A 115 12.52 9.33 -7.00
C ILE A 115 12.71 8.11 -7.88
N GLU A 116 13.04 7.00 -7.22
CA GLU A 116 12.99 5.67 -7.79
C GLU A 116 11.64 5.06 -7.45
N SER A 117 11.05 4.34 -8.40
CA SER A 117 9.77 3.68 -8.17
C SER A 117 9.78 2.28 -8.75
N ILE A 118 9.17 1.34 -8.02
CA ILE A 118 9.03 -0.05 -8.42
C ILE A 118 7.59 -0.46 -8.17
N GLY A 119 6.90 -0.93 -9.21
CA GLY A 119 5.59 -1.57 -9.06
C GLY A 119 5.74 -2.91 -8.34
N LEU A 120 4.99 -3.10 -7.26
CA LEU A 120 4.98 -4.36 -6.50
C LEU A 120 4.19 -5.46 -7.20
N ARG A 121 3.23 -5.08 -8.05
CA ARG A 121 2.40 -6.02 -8.82
C ARG A 121 2.76 -5.95 -10.29
N ALA A 122 2.82 -7.13 -10.90
CA ALA A 122 3.00 -7.27 -12.35
C ALA A 122 1.77 -6.80 -13.16
N VAL A 123 0.60 -6.65 -12.53
CA VAL A 123 -0.68 -6.32 -13.18
C VAL A 123 -1.43 -5.26 -12.36
N LYS A 124 -2.01 -4.26 -13.03
CA LYS A 124 -2.85 -3.21 -12.42
C LYS A 124 -4.14 -3.79 -11.84
N ARG A 125 -4.57 -3.30 -10.67
CA ARG A 125 -5.87 -3.61 -10.07
C ARG A 125 -6.80 -2.41 -10.18
N ALA A 126 -8.06 -2.62 -10.58
CA ALA A 126 -9.08 -1.58 -10.47
C ALA A 126 -9.65 -1.56 -9.05
N GLN A 127 -9.86 -0.38 -8.48
CA GLN A 127 -10.66 -0.24 -7.25
C GLN A 127 -12.14 -0.44 -7.59
N LEU A 128 -12.78 -1.39 -6.92
CA LEU A 128 -14.16 -1.79 -7.19
C LEU A 128 -15.03 -1.67 -5.93
N GLY A 129 -16.34 -1.72 -6.15
CA GLY A 129 -17.36 -1.86 -5.11
C GLY A 129 -18.40 -2.89 -5.52
N VAL A 130 -17.97 -4.09 -5.93
CA VAL A 130 -18.89 -5.15 -6.37
C VAL A 130 -19.31 -5.97 -5.15
N SER A 131 -20.60 -5.91 -4.82
CA SER A 131 -21.17 -6.76 -3.78
C SER A 131 -21.21 -8.22 -4.23
N VAL A 132 -20.75 -9.12 -3.36
CA VAL A 132 -20.72 -10.56 -3.59
C VAL A 132 -21.24 -11.30 -2.36
N SER A 133 -21.86 -12.46 -2.56
CA SER A 133 -22.02 -13.46 -1.50
C SER A 133 -20.85 -14.43 -1.53
N LEU A 134 -20.52 -14.97 -0.35
CA LEU A 134 -19.30 -15.71 -0.14
C LEU A 134 -19.63 -17.06 0.51
N ASP A 135 -19.33 -18.16 -0.18
CA ASP A 135 -19.51 -19.50 0.37
C ASP A 135 -18.13 -20.08 0.72
N ALA A 136 -17.96 -20.51 1.97
CA ALA A 136 -16.76 -21.20 2.45
C ALA A 136 -17.15 -22.15 3.59
N GLU A 137 -16.45 -23.28 3.72
CA GLU A 137 -16.74 -24.35 4.70
C GLU A 137 -16.79 -23.86 6.16
N VAL A 138 -16.04 -22.79 6.46
CA VAL A 138 -15.98 -22.22 7.82
C VAL A 138 -17.25 -21.47 8.22
N TYR A 139 -18.10 -21.10 7.25
CA TYR A 139 -19.34 -20.37 7.51
C TYR A 139 -20.55 -21.29 7.44
N PRO A 140 -21.58 -21.06 8.27
CA PRO A 140 -22.81 -21.86 8.24
C PRO A 140 -23.54 -21.72 6.90
N ASP A 141 -24.03 -22.84 6.35
CA ASP A 141 -24.80 -22.88 5.09
C ASP A 141 -26.11 -22.08 5.15
N ASP A 142 -26.64 -21.82 6.34
CA ASP A 142 -27.89 -21.08 6.58
C ASP A 142 -27.70 -19.56 6.73
N GLU A 143 -26.45 -19.08 6.73
CA GLU A 143 -26.16 -17.65 6.75
C GLU A 143 -25.61 -17.16 5.42
N THR A 144 -26.26 -16.16 4.83
CA THR A 144 -25.68 -15.44 3.68
C THR A 144 -24.54 -14.54 4.14
N VAL A 145 -23.32 -14.97 3.86
CA VAL A 145 -22.12 -14.16 4.07
C VAL A 145 -21.96 -13.22 2.89
N THR A 146 -21.85 -11.92 3.17
CA THR A 146 -21.71 -10.89 2.13
C THR A 146 -20.38 -10.15 2.28
N GLY A 147 -19.80 -9.79 1.15
CA GLY A 147 -18.57 -9.02 1.06
C GLY A 147 -18.59 -8.06 -0.12
N ILE A 148 -17.54 -7.25 -0.21
CA ILE A 148 -17.33 -6.31 -1.30
C ILE A 148 -15.97 -6.61 -1.92
N ILE A 149 -15.93 -6.88 -3.23
CA ILE A 149 -14.69 -6.89 -3.99
C ILE A 149 -14.21 -5.43 -4.09
N ILE A 150 -13.10 -5.13 -3.43
CA ILE A 150 -12.51 -3.79 -3.36
C ILE A 150 -11.33 -3.60 -4.32
N ASP A 151 -10.69 -4.70 -4.73
CA ASP A 151 -9.76 -4.69 -5.86
C ASP A 151 -9.88 -5.97 -6.70
N LEU A 152 -9.61 -5.87 -8.00
CA LEU A 152 -9.71 -7.00 -8.93
C LEU A 152 -8.59 -6.97 -9.98
N SER A 153 -8.06 -8.15 -10.32
CA SER A 153 -7.19 -8.39 -11.47
C SER A 153 -7.53 -9.72 -12.14
N GLU A 154 -6.83 -10.05 -13.23
CA GLU A 154 -6.98 -11.33 -13.93
C GLU A 154 -6.67 -12.57 -13.08
N LYS A 155 -5.89 -12.42 -12.00
CA LYS A 155 -5.42 -13.57 -11.19
C LYS A 155 -6.04 -13.66 -9.82
N GLY A 156 -6.73 -12.62 -9.38
CA GLY A 156 -7.27 -12.58 -8.04
C GLY A 156 -8.00 -11.28 -7.71
N CYS A 157 -8.52 -11.21 -6.51
CA CYS A 157 -9.20 -10.04 -5.98
C CYS A 157 -8.91 -9.86 -4.50
N LYS A 158 -9.24 -8.68 -3.98
CA LYS A 158 -9.33 -8.42 -2.55
C LYS A 158 -10.79 -8.24 -2.18
N VAL A 159 -11.26 -8.99 -1.19
CA VAL A 159 -12.62 -8.90 -0.66
C VAL A 159 -12.56 -8.33 0.75
N ALA A 160 -13.39 -7.32 1.02
CA ALA A 160 -13.68 -6.84 2.36
C ALA A 160 -14.96 -7.50 2.87
N LEU A 161 -14.91 -8.06 4.07
CA LEU A 161 -16.02 -8.77 4.70
C LEU A 161 -16.20 -8.22 6.11
N GLN A 162 -17.41 -7.75 6.40
CA GLN A 162 -17.80 -7.32 7.74
C GLN A 162 -18.03 -8.55 8.62
N VAL A 163 -17.24 -8.74 9.67
CA VAL A 163 -17.38 -9.92 10.53
C VAL A 163 -18.47 -9.75 11.58
N LYS A 164 -19.25 -10.82 11.80
CA LYS A 164 -20.17 -10.92 12.95
C LYS A 164 -19.43 -11.45 14.18
N PRO A 165 -19.90 -11.15 15.41
CA PRO A 165 -19.40 -11.81 16.61
C PRO A 165 -19.59 -13.33 16.43
N ASN A 166 -18.48 -14.09 16.47
CA ASN A 166 -18.38 -15.55 16.29
C ASN A 166 -18.15 -16.08 14.87
N TRP A 167 -17.99 -15.22 13.87
CA TRP A 167 -17.54 -15.70 12.57
C TRP A 167 -16.04 -16.04 12.59
N PRO A 168 -15.64 -17.26 12.15
CA PRO A 168 -14.23 -17.59 12.03
C PRO A 168 -13.58 -16.78 10.90
N VAL A 169 -12.28 -16.52 11.05
CA VAL A 169 -11.46 -15.97 9.98
C VAL A 169 -10.96 -17.13 9.12
N MET A 170 -11.26 -17.12 7.82
CA MET A 170 -10.70 -18.10 6.88
C MET A 170 -9.17 -18.08 6.91
N LEU A 171 -8.56 -19.26 6.96
CA LEU A 171 -7.11 -19.45 6.91
C LEU A 171 -6.60 -19.42 5.47
N ASP A 172 -5.28 -19.23 5.32
CA ASP A 172 -4.63 -19.31 4.02
C ASP A 172 -4.84 -20.70 3.38
N GLU A 173 -4.96 -20.72 2.05
CA GLU A 173 -5.32 -21.86 1.21
C GLU A 173 -6.75 -22.40 1.35
N ALA A 174 -7.61 -21.82 2.20
CA ALA A 174 -9.02 -22.14 2.25
C ALA A 174 -9.71 -21.89 0.89
N ASP A 175 -10.55 -22.82 0.47
CA ASP A 175 -11.36 -22.69 -0.73
C ASP A 175 -12.55 -21.76 -0.44
N VAL A 176 -12.79 -20.83 -1.37
CA VAL A 176 -13.87 -19.86 -1.28
C VAL A 176 -14.54 -19.70 -2.64
N LYS A 177 -15.86 -19.56 -2.62
CA LYS A 177 -16.67 -19.28 -3.79
C LYS A 177 -17.32 -17.91 -3.64
N LEU A 178 -17.04 -17.01 -4.59
CA LEU A 178 -17.67 -15.70 -4.67
C LEU A 178 -18.82 -15.78 -5.66
N ASN A 179 -20.06 -15.62 -5.19
CA ASN A 179 -21.21 -15.52 -6.07
C ASN A 179 -21.57 -14.05 -6.29
N TYR A 180 -21.85 -13.71 -7.55
CA TYR A 180 -22.22 -12.36 -7.96
C TYR A 180 -23.20 -12.43 -9.13
N SER A 181 -23.97 -11.36 -9.34
CA SER A 181 -24.96 -11.32 -10.42
C SER A 181 -24.45 -10.48 -11.59
N ILE A 182 -24.46 -11.05 -12.80
CA ILE A 182 -24.26 -10.34 -14.06
C ILE A 182 -25.52 -10.51 -14.90
N ASP A 183 -26.15 -9.41 -15.32
CA ASP A 183 -27.36 -9.42 -16.15
C ASP A 183 -28.49 -10.31 -15.58
N GLY A 184 -28.62 -10.36 -14.25
CA GLY A 184 -29.58 -11.21 -13.57
C GLY A 184 -29.23 -12.70 -13.56
N LYS A 185 -28.05 -13.10 -14.06
CA LYS A 185 -27.52 -14.46 -13.95
C LYS A 185 -26.48 -14.52 -12.84
N GLU A 186 -26.63 -15.50 -11.97
CA GLU A 186 -25.67 -15.77 -10.93
C GLU A 186 -24.43 -16.45 -11.51
N VAL A 187 -23.26 -15.92 -11.16
CA VAL A 187 -21.96 -16.41 -11.59
C VAL A 187 -21.12 -16.65 -10.34
N ALA A 188 -20.40 -17.77 -10.32
CA ALA A 188 -19.53 -18.16 -9.23
C ALA A 188 -18.07 -18.10 -9.64
N LEU A 189 -17.24 -17.42 -8.84
CA LEU A 189 -15.79 -17.41 -8.96
C LEU A 189 -15.21 -18.25 -7.83
N THR A 190 -14.61 -19.39 -8.17
CA THR A 190 -13.84 -20.17 -7.20
C THR A 190 -12.45 -19.55 -7.03
N ALA A 191 -11.98 -19.50 -5.79
CA ALA A 191 -10.69 -18.95 -5.42
C ALA A 191 -10.13 -19.61 -4.16
N LYS A 192 -8.87 -19.31 -3.86
CA LYS A 192 -8.20 -19.66 -2.60
C LYS A 192 -7.75 -18.43 -1.84
N VAL A 193 -7.87 -18.46 -0.52
CA VAL A 193 -7.30 -17.43 0.35
C VAL A 193 -5.77 -17.48 0.28
N LYS A 194 -5.12 -16.33 0.10
CA LYS A 194 -3.65 -16.18 0.07
C LYS A 194 -3.09 -15.35 1.20
N ASN A 195 -3.93 -14.52 1.81
CA ASN A 195 -3.65 -13.79 3.04
C ASN A 195 -4.96 -13.21 3.55
N HIS A 196 -4.95 -12.84 4.83
CA HIS A 196 -6.02 -12.08 5.44
C HIS A 196 -5.46 -10.98 6.35
N ARG A 197 -6.20 -9.89 6.53
CA ARG A 197 -5.91 -8.81 7.47
C ARG A 197 -7.19 -8.41 8.17
N LEU A 198 -7.24 -8.56 9.48
CA LEU A 198 -8.34 -8.08 10.32
C LEU A 198 -8.04 -6.64 10.75
N GLU A 199 -8.97 -5.73 10.50
CA GLU A 199 -8.96 -4.36 11.01
C GLU A 199 -10.32 -4.05 11.63
N SER A 200 -10.33 -3.82 12.94
CA SER A 200 -11.56 -3.59 13.72
C SER A 200 -12.56 -4.76 13.54
N ASP A 201 -13.62 -4.53 12.76
CA ASP A 201 -14.75 -5.40 12.48
C ASP A 201 -14.84 -5.79 10.99
N VAL A 202 -13.77 -5.52 10.23
CA VAL A 202 -13.64 -5.89 8.81
C VAL A 202 -12.44 -6.81 8.62
N VAL A 203 -12.66 -7.94 7.95
CA VAL A 203 -11.59 -8.79 7.45
C VAL A 203 -11.41 -8.57 5.97
N TYR A 204 -10.17 -8.30 5.57
CA TYR A 204 -9.75 -8.22 4.19
C TYR A 204 -9.08 -9.52 3.78
N TYR A 205 -9.63 -10.20 2.76
CA TYR A 205 -9.06 -11.40 2.19
C TYR A 205 -8.41 -11.11 0.84
N GLY A 206 -7.16 -11.51 0.68
CA GLY A 206 -6.50 -11.59 -0.63
C GLY A 206 -6.78 -12.96 -1.24
N LEU A 207 -7.49 -13.00 -2.36
CA LEU A 207 -7.95 -14.23 -3.01
C LEU A 207 -7.25 -14.45 -4.35
N ALA A 208 -6.88 -15.69 -4.65
CA ALA A 208 -6.36 -16.11 -5.96
C ALA A 208 -7.38 -16.99 -6.68
N PHE A 209 -7.77 -16.61 -7.90
CA PHE A 209 -8.79 -17.34 -8.65
C PHE A 209 -8.32 -18.74 -9.08
N THR A 210 -9.24 -19.70 -9.01
CA THR A 210 -9.06 -21.08 -9.47
C THR A 210 -10.07 -21.47 -10.57
N CYS A 211 -10.96 -20.55 -10.94
CA CYS A 211 -11.95 -20.71 -12.00
C CYS A 211 -11.41 -20.35 -13.40
N ASP A 212 -12.24 -20.54 -14.43
CA ASP A 212 -11.91 -20.21 -15.82
C ASP A 212 -11.67 -18.71 -16.02
N GLU A 213 -10.55 -18.37 -16.68
CA GLU A 213 -10.17 -17.01 -17.06
C GLU A 213 -11.28 -16.25 -17.81
N LYS A 214 -12.15 -16.93 -18.56
CA LYS A 214 -13.27 -16.30 -19.26
C LYS A 214 -14.25 -15.61 -18.32
N LEU A 215 -14.51 -16.21 -17.15
CA LEU A 215 -15.38 -15.61 -16.13
C LEU A 215 -14.75 -14.35 -15.56
N ILE A 216 -13.43 -14.39 -15.32
CA ILE A 216 -12.66 -13.26 -14.79
C ILE A 216 -12.62 -12.11 -15.81
N LYS A 217 -12.39 -12.41 -17.09
CA LYS A 217 -12.41 -11.41 -18.17
C LYS A 217 -13.78 -10.76 -18.33
N THR A 218 -14.87 -11.51 -18.16
CA THR A 218 -16.23 -10.99 -18.19
C THR A 218 -16.50 -10.05 -17.01
N LEU A 219 -16.03 -10.40 -15.81
CA LEU A 219 -16.13 -9.52 -14.64
C LEU A 219 -15.31 -8.23 -14.84
N LEU A 220 -14.06 -8.36 -15.30
CA LEU A 220 -13.17 -7.22 -15.56
C LEU A 220 -13.76 -6.25 -16.59
N SER A 221 -14.26 -6.76 -17.73
CA SER A 221 -14.78 -5.90 -18.79
C SER A 221 -16.03 -5.11 -18.39
N ARG A 222 -16.78 -5.58 -17.39
CA ARG A 222 -18.00 -4.91 -16.92
C ARG A 222 -17.77 -3.92 -15.80
N HIS A 223 -16.78 -4.17 -14.96
CA HIS A 223 -16.56 -3.37 -13.75
C HIS A 223 -15.32 -2.48 -13.83
N THR A 224 -14.46 -2.65 -14.84
CA THR A 224 -13.25 -1.87 -15.01
C THR A 224 -13.25 -1.12 -16.35
N LEU A 225 -12.69 0.09 -16.37
CA LEU A 225 -12.44 0.86 -17.59
C LEU A 225 -11.11 0.47 -18.26
N LEU A 226 -10.65 -0.77 -18.09
CA LEU A 226 -9.42 -1.26 -18.69
C LEU A 226 -9.65 -1.49 -20.19
N THR A 227 -9.38 -0.46 -21.00
CA THR A 227 -9.10 -0.56 -22.44
C THR A 227 -7.72 -1.12 -22.70
#